data_AF-A0A382N4J5-F1
#
_entry.id   AF-A0A382N4J5-F1
#
_cell.length_a   1.000
_cell.length_b   1.000
_cell.length_c   1.000
_cell.angle_alpha   90.00
_cell.angle_beta   90.00
_cell.angle_gamma   90.00
#
_symmetry.space_group_name_H-M   'P 1'
#
loop_
_entity.id
_entity.type
_entity.pdbx_description
1 polymer ?
#
loop_
_entity_poly.entity_id
_entity_poly.type
_entity_poly.pdbx_seq_one_letter_code
_entity_poly.pdbx_strand_id
1 'polypeptide(L)'
;MKKLNLQTGIISIIILLAAFTRIMPHPPNFSPMAAIGLFGAAHFAKKWQAFLIPLIGIWISDLVINNFVYSSHSSNFVWFYGGFYWQYISYVFIIFAGLFIFNKGISVTNTLGGMVSSSGIF
;
A
#
# COMPACT_ATOMS: atom_id res chain seq x y z
N MET A 1 -23.40 20.67 1.90
CA MET A 1 -22.73 19.52 2.55
C MET A 1 -22.04 18.70 1.48
N LYS A 2 -20.72 18.49 1.55
CA LYS A 2 -19.97 17.73 0.55
C LYS A 2 -20.31 16.24 0.73
N LYS A 3 -21.00 15.63 -0.23
CA LYS A 3 -21.35 14.20 -0.15
C LYS A 3 -20.06 13.38 -0.03
N LEU A 4 -19.97 12.54 1.01
CA LEU A 4 -18.88 11.59 1.15
C LEU A 4 -18.93 10.62 -0.05
N ASN A 5 -17.79 10.44 -0.72
CA ASN A 5 -17.69 9.44 -1.77
C ASN A 5 -17.54 8.07 -1.11
N LEU A 6 -18.67 7.35 -1.02
CA LEU A 6 -18.75 6.03 -0.37
C LEU A 6 -17.73 5.05 -0.96
N GLN A 7 -17.51 5.08 -2.28
CA GLN A 7 -16.54 4.24 -2.96
C GLN A 7 -15.12 4.51 -2.44
N THR A 8 -14.72 5.78 -2.31
CA THR A 8 -13.41 6.16 -1.76
C THR A 8 -13.24 5.64 -0.32
N GLY A 9 -14.29 5.75 0.50
CA GLY A 9 -14.28 5.24 1.87
C GLY A 9 -14.09 3.72 1.93
N ILE A 10 -14.85 2.97 1.14
CA ILE A 10 -14.76 1.50 1.06
C ILE A 10 -13.36 1.06 0.59
N ILE A 11 -12.84 1.65 -0.48
CA ILE A 11 -11.49 1.32 -1.00
C ILE A 11 -10.43 1.58 0.08
N SER A 12 -10.54 2.70 0.82
CA SER A 12 -9.61 3.03 1.90
C SER A 12 -9.66 2.01 3.04
N ILE A 13 -10.86 1.54 3.41
CA ILE A 13 -11.04 0.50 4.43
C ILE A 13 -10.41 -0.82 3.98
N ILE A 14 -10.62 -1.22 2.71
CA ILE A 14 -10.02 -2.44 2.15
C ILE A 14 -8.49 -2.37 2.20
N ILE A 15 -7.92 -1.22 1.81
CA ILE A 15 -6.47 -0.96 1.87
C ILE A 15 -5.95 -1.09 3.30
N LEU A 16 -6.64 -0.50 4.26
CA LEU A 16 -6.25 -0.52 5.67
C LEU A 16 -6.33 -1.93 6.26
N LEU A 17 -7.38 -2.69 5.94
CA LEU A 17 -7.49 -4.10 6.33
C LEU A 17 -6.38 -4.94 5.71
N ALA A 18 -6.11 -4.76 4.42
CA ALA A 18 -5.02 -5.44 3.71
C ALA A 18 -3.66 -5.11 4.33
N ALA A 19 -3.41 -3.85 4.70
CA ALA A 19 -2.17 -3.46 5.37
C ALA A 19 -2.01 -4.18 6.72
N PHE A 20 -3.08 -4.32 7.50
CA PHE A 20 -3.02 -5.00 8.80
C PHE A 20 -2.84 -6.52 8.72
N THR A 21 -3.06 -7.16 7.57
CA THR A 21 -2.72 -8.59 7.42
C THR A 21 -1.23 -8.88 7.66
N ARG A 22 -0.37 -7.86 7.56
CA ARG A 22 1.07 -7.94 7.91
C ARG A 22 1.34 -8.25 9.37
N ILE A 23 0.37 -8.05 10.25
CA ILE A 23 0.50 -8.39 11.68
C ILE A 23 0.46 -9.91 11.86
N MET A 24 -0.21 -10.63 10.95
CA MET A 24 -0.26 -12.08 10.99
C MET A 24 1.11 -12.67 10.63
N PRO A 25 1.49 -13.81 11.22
CA PRO A 25 2.73 -14.48 10.88
C PRO A 25 2.73 -14.87 9.40
N HIS A 26 3.63 -14.25 8.64
CA HIS A 26 3.82 -14.49 7.23
C HIS A 26 5.31 -14.67 6.93
N PRO A 27 5.67 -15.36 5.82
CA PRO A 27 7.06 -15.43 5.38
C PRO A 27 7.67 -14.03 5.16
N PRO A 28 8.99 -13.87 5.31
CA PRO A 28 9.66 -12.62 4.98
C PRO A 28 9.39 -12.26 3.50
N ASN A 29 9.23 -10.96 3.23
CA ASN A 29 8.90 -10.40 1.90
C ASN A 29 7.53 -10.79 1.33
N PHE A 30 6.75 -11.65 2.00
CA PHE A 30 5.39 -12.00 1.58
C PHE A 30 4.37 -11.01 2.14
N SER A 31 4.44 -9.77 1.67
CA SER A 31 3.57 -8.68 2.13
C SER A 31 2.68 -8.16 0.98
N PRO A 32 1.42 -7.77 1.24
CA PRO A 32 0.49 -7.35 0.18
C PRO A 32 0.77 -5.94 -0.37
N MET A 33 1.96 -5.38 -0.16
CA MET A 33 2.23 -3.94 -0.36
C MET A 33 2.13 -3.52 -1.82
N ALA A 34 2.70 -4.34 -2.73
CA ALA A 34 2.58 -4.13 -4.16
C ALA A 34 1.12 -4.16 -4.62
N ALA A 35 0.34 -5.12 -4.11
CA ALA A 35 -1.08 -5.23 -4.43
C ALA A 35 -1.88 -4.03 -3.92
N ILE A 36 -1.62 -3.55 -2.70
CA ILE A 36 -2.25 -2.34 -2.14
C ILE A 36 -1.95 -1.13 -3.01
N GLY A 37 -0.70 -0.95 -3.46
CA GLY A 37 -0.31 0.15 -4.33
C GLY A 37 -1.00 0.12 -5.70
N LEU A 38 -0.98 -1.03 -6.38
CA LEU A 38 -1.69 -1.22 -7.65
C LEU A 38 -3.21 -1.05 -7.50
N PHE A 39 -3.79 -1.57 -6.42
CA PHE A 39 -5.21 -1.46 -6.14
C PHE A 39 -5.63 0.00 -5.93
N GLY A 40 -4.83 0.78 -5.20
CA GLY A 40 -5.04 2.22 -5.06
C GLY A 40 -4.95 2.96 -6.39
N ALA A 41 -3.93 2.65 -7.20
CA ALA A 41 -3.75 3.24 -8.53
C ALA A 41 -4.90 2.93 -9.50
N ALA A 42 -5.48 1.73 -9.42
CA ALA A 42 -6.59 1.32 -10.26
C ALA A 42 -7.93 1.97 -9.90
N HIS A 43 -8.20 2.20 -8.60
CA HIS A 43 -9.56 2.52 -8.15
C HIS A 43 -9.77 3.97 -7.70
N PHE A 44 -8.73 4.71 -7.33
CA PHE A 44 -8.90 6.10 -6.91
C PHE A 44 -8.97 7.04 -8.11
N ALA A 45 -10.07 7.81 -8.19
CA ALA A 45 -10.26 8.81 -9.25
C ALA A 45 -9.23 9.95 -9.19
N LYS A 46 -8.71 10.28 -8.00
CA LYS A 46 -7.71 11.34 -7.82
C LYS A 46 -6.34 10.71 -7.66
N LYS A 47 -5.39 11.14 -8.49
CA LYS A 47 -3.99 10.66 -8.44
C LYS A 47 -3.36 10.79 -7.06
N TRP A 48 -3.61 11.89 -6.34
CA TRP A 48 -3.06 12.06 -4.98
C TRP A 48 -3.60 11.00 -3.99
N GLN A 49 -4.85 10.55 -4.14
CA GLN A 49 -5.45 9.53 -3.29
C GLN A 49 -4.81 8.17 -3.51
N ALA A 50 -4.47 7.86 -4.77
CA ALA A 50 -3.77 6.64 -5.15
C ALA A 50 -2.38 6.51 -4.49
N PHE A 51 -1.72 7.63 -4.17
CA PHE A 51 -0.47 7.60 -3.40
C PHE A 51 -0.74 7.64 -1.90
N LEU A 52 -1.47 8.67 -1.46
CA LEU A 52 -1.54 9.02 -0.04
C LEU A 52 -2.24 7.93 0.78
N ILE A 53 -3.31 7.33 0.26
CA ILE A 53 -4.11 6.37 1.03
C ILE A 53 -3.36 5.03 1.20
N PRO A 54 -2.81 4.40 0.14
CA PRO A 54 -1.92 3.25 0.29
C PRO A 54 -0.75 3.50 1.23
N LEU A 55 0.01 4.58 1.03
CA LEU A 55 1.21 4.85 1.82
C LEU A 55 0.91 5.12 3.29
N ILE A 56 -0.17 5.84 3.60
CA ILE A 56 -0.61 6.04 4.98
C ILE A 56 -1.09 4.73 5.60
N GLY A 57 -1.84 3.91 4.87
CA GLY A 57 -2.28 2.59 5.37
C GLY A 57 -1.11 1.68 5.73
N ILE A 58 -0.09 1.65 4.87
CA ILE A 58 1.16 0.92 5.10
C ILE A 58 1.90 1.48 6.32
N TRP A 59 2.04 2.80 6.41
CA TRP A 59 2.72 3.47 7.51
C TRP A 59 2.03 3.26 8.87
N ILE A 60 0.69 3.34 8.92
CA ILE A 60 -0.06 3.03 10.12
C ILE A 60 0.19 1.59 10.55
N SER A 61 0.20 0.65 9.59
CA SER A 61 0.54 -0.75 9.89
C SER A 61 1.99 -0.89 10.41
N ASP A 62 2.94 -0.14 9.88
CA ASP A 62 4.33 -0.13 10.38
C ASP A 62 4.40 0.37 11.82
N LEU A 63 3.68 1.44 12.15
CA LEU A 63 3.63 1.97 13.52
C LEU A 63 3.11 0.91 14.50
N VAL A 64 2.05 0.19 14.12
CA VAL A 64 1.49 -0.89 14.95
C VAL A 64 2.51 -2.01 15.13
N ILE A 65 3.12 -2.49 14.04
CA ILE A 65 4.08 -3.59 14.09
C ILE A 65 5.29 -3.22 14.94
N ASN A 66 5.93 -2.07 14.69
CA ASN A 66 7.16 -1.71 15.37
C ASN A 66 6.95 -1.38 16.86
N ASN A 67 5.84 -0.75 17.22
CA ASN A 67 5.64 -0.26 18.59
C ASN A 67 4.82 -1.19 19.48
N PHE A 68 3.96 -2.05 18.92
CA PHE A 68 3.10 -2.96 19.70
C PHE A 68 3.49 -4.43 19.53
N VAL A 69 3.86 -4.86 18.33
CA VAL A 69 4.23 -6.27 18.08
C VAL A 69 5.70 -6.52 18.44
N TYR A 70 6.60 -5.64 17.99
CA TYR A 70 8.04 -5.72 18.28
C TYR A 70 8.49 -4.83 19.46
N SER A 71 7.53 -4.33 20.24
CA SER A 71 7.74 -3.41 21.38
C SER A 71 8.90 -3.82 22.30
N SER A 72 9.08 -5.12 22.51
CA SER A 72 10.13 -5.69 23.37
C SER A 72 11.57 -5.37 22.95
N HIS A 73 11.81 -4.90 21.71
CA HIS A 73 13.14 -4.62 21.18
C HIS A 73 13.55 -3.14 21.29
N SER A 74 12.64 -2.22 21.64
CA SER A 74 12.92 -0.78 21.60
C SER A 74 12.20 -0.05 22.75
N SER A 75 12.95 0.65 23.59
CA SER A 75 12.38 1.46 24.69
C SER A 75 11.74 2.77 24.21
N ASN A 76 11.96 3.15 22.95
CA ASN A 76 11.48 4.39 22.34
C ASN A 76 10.47 4.12 21.23
N PHE A 77 9.57 5.09 21.01
CA PHE A 77 8.60 5.02 19.92
C PHE A 77 9.30 5.11 18.55
N VAL A 78 9.08 4.11 17.69
CA VAL A 78 9.66 4.00 16.35
C VAL A 78 8.68 4.55 15.32
N TRP A 79 9.00 5.71 14.75
CA TRP A 79 8.22 6.34 13.68
C TRP A 79 8.47 5.71 12.31
N PHE A 80 9.72 5.32 12.05
CA PHE A 80 10.17 4.65 10.84
C PHE A 80 11.26 3.65 11.21
N TYR A 81 11.16 2.43 10.69
CA TYR A 81 12.17 1.40 10.91
C TYR A 81 13.38 1.60 9.99
N GLY A 82 14.53 1.03 10.35
CA GLY A 82 15.74 1.11 9.52
C GLY A 82 15.51 0.51 8.12
N GLY A 83 15.86 1.26 7.08
CA GLY A 83 15.72 0.79 5.69
C GLY A 83 14.33 1.01 5.06
N PHE A 84 13.37 1.61 5.77
CA PHE A 84 12.02 1.89 5.25
C PHE A 84 12.03 2.60 3.89
N TYR A 85 12.98 3.51 3.67
CA TYR A 85 13.04 4.36 2.49
C TYR A 85 13.18 3.55 1.20
N TRP A 86 13.89 2.42 1.20
CA TRP A 86 13.98 1.52 0.04
C TRP A 86 12.61 0.97 -0.35
N GLN A 87 11.87 0.47 0.64
CA GLN A 87 10.54 -0.12 0.41
C GLN A 87 9.52 0.96 -0.01
N TYR A 88 9.54 2.12 0.64
CA TYR A 88 8.61 3.21 0.34
C TYR A 88 8.84 3.79 -1.05
N ILE A 89 10.11 3.90 -1.50
CA ILE A 89 10.43 4.29 -2.88
C ILE A 89 9.87 3.27 -3.87
N SER A 90 10.05 1.97 -3.63
CA SER A 90 9.47 0.93 -4.49
C SER A 90 7.94 1.01 -4.54
N TYR A 91 7.27 1.26 -3.41
CA TYR A 91 5.81 1.45 -3.39
C TYR A 91 5.37 2.65 -4.23
N VAL A 92 6.08 3.78 -4.12
CA VAL A 92 5.81 4.97 -4.94
C VAL A 92 5.96 4.64 -6.41
N PHE A 93 7.03 3.94 -6.81
CA PHE A 93 7.21 3.53 -8.20
C PHE A 93 6.15 2.53 -8.68
N ILE A 94 5.72 1.59 -7.84
CA ILE A 94 4.64 0.65 -8.17
C ILE A 94 3.32 1.39 -8.38
N ILE A 95 2.96 2.32 -7.49
CA ILE A 95 1.75 3.13 -7.61
C ILE A 95 1.83 3.96 -8.90
N PHE A 96 2.99 4.58 -9.15
CA PHE A 96 3.23 5.36 -10.36
C PHE A 96 3.05 4.50 -11.62
N ALA A 97 3.69 3.33 -11.71
CA ALA A 97 3.53 2.38 -12.81
C ALA A 97 2.06 1.95 -12.96
N GLY A 98 1.39 1.65 -11.85
CA GLY A 98 -0.04 1.32 -11.83
C GLY A 98 -0.91 2.42 -12.45
N LEU A 99 -0.62 3.69 -12.18
CA LEU A 99 -1.36 4.81 -12.78
C LEU A 99 -1.22 4.85 -14.31
N PHE A 100 -0.09 4.46 -14.88
CA PHE A 100 0.06 4.35 -16.35
C PHE A 100 -0.66 3.12 -16.90
N ILE A 101 -0.51 1.97 -16.23
CA ILE A 101 -1.08 0.70 -16.65
C ILE A 101 -2.62 0.76 -16.65
N PHE A 102 -3.21 1.33 -15.61
CA PHE A 102 -4.67 1.43 -15.46
C PHE A 102 -5.28 2.68 -16.09
N ASN A 103 -4.49 3.54 -16.75
CA ASN A 103 -5.00 4.77 -17.39
C ASN A 103 -6.08 4.50 -18.46
N LYS A 104 -6.01 3.33 -19.12
CA LYS A 104 -7.01 2.90 -20.12
C LYS A 104 -8.16 2.07 -19.52
N GLY A 105 -8.21 1.92 -18.20
CA GLY A 105 -9.19 1.11 -17.49
C GLY A 105 -8.61 -0.18 -16.90
N ILE A 106 -9.44 -0.87 -16.12
CA ILE A 106 -9.09 -2.12 -15.43
C ILE A 106 -9.52 -3.30 -16.31
N SER A 107 -8.56 -4.16 -16.66
CA SER A 107 -8.78 -5.37 -17.48
C SER A 107 -7.85 -6.49 -17.00
N VAL A 108 -8.16 -7.74 -17.36
CA VAL A 108 -7.30 -8.89 -17.01
C VAL A 108 -5.86 -8.68 -17.49
N THR A 109 -5.69 -8.19 -18.73
CA THR A 109 -4.37 -7.89 -19.30
C THR A 109 -3.63 -6.81 -18.53
N ASN A 110 -4.30 -5.71 -18.16
CA ASN A 110 -3.68 -4.62 -17.40
C ASN A 110 -3.32 -5.08 -15.98
N THR A 111 -4.15 -5.91 -15.35
CA THR A 111 -3.86 -6.49 -14.03
C THR A 111 -2.65 -7.42 -14.07
N LEU A 112 -2.53 -8.28 -15.10
CA LEU A 112 -1.35 -9.12 -15.30
C LEU A 112 -0.09 -8.28 -15.58
N GLY A 113 -0.21 -7.23 -16.40
CA GLY A 113 0.88 -6.27 -16.62
C GLY A 113 1.29 -5.56 -15.32
N GLY A 114 0.32 -5.18 -14.50
CA GLY A 114 0.52 -4.62 -13.17
C GLY A 114 1.31 -5.57 -12.27
N MET A 115 0.89 -6.83 -12.18
CA MET A 115 1.58 -7.87 -11.41
C MET A 115 3.05 -8.00 -11.83
N VAL A 116 3.32 -8.20 -13.13
CA VAL A 116 4.68 -8.34 -13.66
C VAL A 116 5.51 -7.07 -13.41
N SER A 117 4.94 -5.88 -13.67
CA SER A 117 5.63 -4.62 -13.45
C SER A 117 6.01 -4.42 -11.97
N SER A 118 5.08 -4.72 -11.07
CA SER A 118 5.32 -4.56 -9.63
C SER A 118 6.36 -5.53 -9.11
N SER A 119 6.37 -6.78 -9.61
CA SER A 119 7.38 -7.77 -9.25
C SER A 119 8.78 -7.43 -9.75
N GLY A 120 8.91 -6.67 -10.84
CA GLY A 120 10.22 -6.21 -11.33
C GLY A 120 10.76 -4.99 -10.59
N ILE A 121 9.90 -4.23 -9.90
CA ILE A 121 10.29 -3.06 -9.11
C ILE A 121 10.67 -3.45 -7.66
N PHE A 122 10.06 -4.52 -7.14
CA PHE A 122 10.26 -5.01 -5.77
C PHE A 122 11.53 -5.85 -5.64
#